data_AF-A0AAE0NT91-F1
#
_entry.id   AF-A0AAE0NT91-F1
#
_cell.length_a   1.000
_cell.length_b   1.000
_cell.length_c   1.000
_cell.angle_alpha   90.00
_cell.angle_beta   90.00
_cell.angle_gamma   90.00
#
_symmetry.space_group_name_H-M   'P 1'
#
loop_
_entity.id
_entity.type
_entity.pdbx_description
1 polymer ?
#
loop_
_entity_poly.entity_id
_entity_poly.type
_entity_poly.pdbx_seq_one_letter_code
_entity_poly.pdbx_strand_id
1 'polypeptide(L)'
;MATTTENQEALVYKWLYEPISSENLDIRVLNLEAGPDHDSGISCWLNTVSPMSNQSFGLFEALSYSWGDSSVLRDVLVNGQTIGVTPNLETFLRHRRETDKTVT
;
A
#
# COMPACT_ATOMS: atom_id res chain seq x y z
N MET A 1 14.07 -30.13 -2.42
CA MET A 1 13.97 -29.06 -1.40
C MET A 1 13.56 -27.80 -2.12
N ALA A 2 12.25 -27.54 -2.23
CA ALA A 2 11.72 -26.31 -2.81
C ALA A 2 11.76 -25.21 -1.73
N THR A 3 12.81 -24.40 -1.85
CA THR A 3 12.97 -22.99 -1.52
C THR A 3 11.87 -22.28 -0.72
N THR A 4 12.20 -21.95 0.54
CA THR A 4 11.46 -21.08 1.46
C THR A 4 10.96 -19.76 0.85
N THR A 5 11.65 -19.23 -0.15
CA THR A 5 11.32 -17.96 -0.84
C THR A 5 10.02 -18.04 -1.66
N GLU A 6 9.78 -19.14 -2.40
CA GLU A 6 8.56 -19.29 -3.23
C GLU A 6 7.29 -19.33 -2.38
N ASN A 7 7.38 -19.92 -1.19
CA ASN A 7 6.28 -19.97 -0.24
C ASN A 7 5.98 -18.58 0.36
N GLN A 8 6.99 -17.73 0.55
CA GLN A 8 6.79 -16.37 1.09
C GLN A 8 6.13 -15.45 0.05
N GLU A 9 6.57 -15.49 -1.21
CA GLU A 9 5.93 -14.72 -2.29
C GLU A 9 4.47 -15.14 -2.50
N ALA A 10 4.18 -16.45 -2.54
CA ALA A 10 2.81 -16.94 -2.67
C ALA A 10 1.89 -16.49 -1.52
N LEU A 11 2.42 -16.38 -0.29
CA LEU A 11 1.67 -15.87 0.86
C LEU A 11 1.42 -14.36 0.76
N VAL A 12 2.40 -13.58 0.26
CA VAL A 12 2.25 -12.14 -0.02
C VAL A 12 1.13 -11.91 -1.03
N TYR A 13 1.19 -12.62 -2.16
CA TYR A 13 0.16 -12.55 -3.20
C TYR A 13 -1.22 -12.96 -2.67
N LYS A 14 -1.28 -14.03 -1.89
CA LYS A 14 -2.54 -14.49 -1.31
C LYS A 14 -3.18 -13.41 -0.45
N TRP A 15 -2.42 -12.78 0.45
CA TRP A 15 -2.92 -11.73 1.35
C TRP A 15 -3.32 -10.45 0.61
N LEU A 16 -2.49 -10.00 -0.35
CA LEU A 16 -2.73 -8.77 -1.11
C LEU A 16 -3.99 -8.86 -1.99
N TYR A 17 -4.33 -10.07 -2.46
CA TYR A 17 -5.44 -10.30 -3.38
C TYR A 17 -6.57 -11.14 -2.76
N GLU A 18 -6.70 -11.18 -1.42
CA GLU A 18 -7.87 -11.82 -0.80
C GLU A 18 -9.17 -11.14 -1.27
N PRO A 19 -10.21 -11.93 -1.60
CA PRO A 19 -11.52 -11.37 -1.94
C PRO A 19 -12.05 -10.48 -0.81
N ILE A 20 -12.50 -9.28 -1.17
CA ILE A 20 -13.22 -8.38 -0.26
C ILE A 20 -14.73 -8.60 -0.43
N SER A 21 -15.50 -8.42 0.64
CA SER A 21 -16.94 -8.68 0.60
C SER A 21 -17.65 -7.72 -0.36
N SER A 22 -18.33 -8.27 -1.36
CA SER A 22 -19.16 -7.48 -2.27
C SER A 22 -20.48 -7.02 -1.63
N GLU A 23 -20.88 -7.62 -0.51
CA GLU A 23 -22.15 -7.29 0.17
C GLU A 23 -22.13 -5.88 0.78
N ASN A 24 -20.98 -5.46 1.30
CA ASN A 24 -20.81 -4.17 1.99
C ASN A 24 -20.08 -3.12 1.13
N LEU A 25 -19.80 -3.44 -0.14
CA LEU A 25 -18.96 -2.63 -1.03
C LEU A 25 -17.62 -2.26 -0.37
N ASP A 26 -17.01 -3.25 0.29
CA ASP A 26 -15.75 -3.05 1.00
C ASP A 26 -14.66 -2.60 0.02
N ILE A 27 -13.76 -1.75 0.51
CA ILE A 27 -12.59 -1.28 -0.22
C ILE A 27 -11.34 -1.46 0.62
N ARG A 28 -10.18 -1.60 -0.02
CA ARG A 28 -8.88 -1.55 0.65
C ARG A 28 -8.33 -0.13 0.57
N VAL A 29 -8.06 0.47 1.72
CA VAL A 29 -7.42 1.77 1.84
C VAL A 29 -5.96 1.56 2.20
N LEU A 30 -5.06 2.17 1.44
CA LEU A 30 -3.63 2.22 1.72
C LEU A 30 -3.34 3.38 2.66
N ASN A 31 -2.89 3.08 3.86
CA ASN A 31 -2.47 4.06 4.86
C ASN A 31 -0.96 4.22 4.76
N LEU A 32 -0.52 5.44 4.48
CA LEU A 32 0.88 5.76 4.28
C LEU A 32 1.50 6.20 5.60
N GLU A 33 2.58 5.55 6.02
CA GLU A 33 3.30 5.94 7.22
C GLU A 33 4.19 7.15 6.94
N ALA A 34 4.37 8.00 7.96
CA ALA A 34 5.32 9.10 7.89
C ALA A 34 6.75 8.57 7.77
N GLY A 35 7.63 9.36 7.16
CA GLY A 35 9.06 9.05 7.05
C GLY A 35 9.94 10.11 7.70
N PRO A 36 11.16 9.76 8.17
CA PRO A 36 12.08 10.73 8.76
C PRO A 36 12.52 11.82 7.76
N ASP A 37 12.60 11.46 6.48
CA ASP A 37 12.93 12.39 5.39
C ASP A 37 12.28 11.94 4.08
N HIS A 38 12.41 12.78 3.04
CA HIS A 38 11.82 12.52 1.72
C HIS A 38 12.38 11.26 1.05
N ASP A 39 13.64 10.88 1.29
CA ASP A 39 14.35 9.82 0.58
C ASP A 39 14.28 8.46 1.29
N SER A 40 13.87 8.45 2.56
CA SER A 40 13.63 7.23 3.34
C SER A 40 12.64 6.27 2.66
N GLY A 41 12.80 4.96 2.91
CA GLY A 41 11.95 3.92 2.34
C GLY A 41 10.47 4.14 2.67
N ILE A 42 9.57 3.80 1.74
CA ILE A 42 8.13 3.97 1.92
C ILE A 42 7.58 2.76 2.69
N SER A 43 6.89 3.03 3.80
CA SER A 43 6.11 2.04 4.55
C SER A 43 4.65 2.43 4.55
N CYS A 44 3.78 1.44 4.42
CA CYS A 44 2.35 1.59 4.43
C CYS A 44 1.67 0.31 4.90
N TRP A 45 0.38 0.43 5.18
CA TRP A 45 -0.45 -0.71 5.53
C TRP A 45 -1.82 -0.64 4.88
N LEU A 46 -2.35 -1.80 4.51
CA LEU A 46 -3.69 -1.92 3.92
C LEU A 46 -4.71 -2.20 5.01
N ASN A 47 -5.80 -1.43 4.98
CA ASN A 47 -6.99 -1.67 5.78
C ASN A 47 -8.17 -1.97 4.88
N THR A 48 -8.96 -3.00 5.21
CA THR A 48 -10.28 -3.16 4.61
C THR A 48 -11.27 -2.31 5.38
N VAL A 49 -11.97 -1.42 4.69
CA VAL A 49 -13.03 -0.60 5.27
C VAL A 49 -14.34 -0.87 4.54
N SER A 50 -15.45 -0.67 5.24
CA SER A 50 -16.81 -0.82 4.73
C SER A 50 -17.47 0.56 4.63
N PRO A 51 -17.36 1.26 3.48
CA PRO A 51 -17.90 2.62 3.31
C PRO A 51 -19.39 2.73 3.58
N MET A 52 -20.13 1.63 3.35
CA MET A 52 -21.57 1.55 3.53
C MET A 52 -22.00 1.18 4.96
N SER A 53 -21.05 0.94 5.86
CA SER A 53 -21.36 0.65 7.26
C SER A 53 -21.76 1.92 8.02
N ASN A 54 -22.45 1.76 9.16
CA ASN A 54 -22.81 2.87 10.04
C ASN A 54 -21.61 3.44 10.83
N GLN A 55 -20.38 3.00 10.54
CA GLN A 55 -19.17 3.46 11.21
C GLN A 55 -18.55 4.62 10.42
N SER A 56 -18.14 5.67 11.13
CA SER A 56 -17.32 6.73 10.52
C SER A 56 -15.99 6.12 10.05
N PHE A 57 -15.74 6.17 8.75
CA PHE A 57 -14.45 5.82 8.15
C PHE A 57 -13.84 7.10 7.60
N GLY A 58 -12.54 7.31 7.81
CA GLY A 58 -11.87 8.59 7.54
C GLY A 58 -11.91 9.03 6.06
N LEU A 59 -11.51 10.28 5.81
CA LEU A 59 -11.33 10.77 4.44
C LEU A 59 -10.19 10.01 3.76
N PHE A 60 -10.38 9.69 2.49
CA PHE A 60 -9.37 9.05 1.66
C PHE A 60 -9.30 9.74 0.30
N GLU A 61 -8.14 9.63 -0.35
CA GLU A 61 -7.95 10.11 -1.71
C GLU A 61 -7.97 8.91 -2.66
N ALA A 62 -8.78 9.00 -3.71
CA ALA A 62 -8.79 8.00 -4.76
C ALA A 62 -7.78 8.38 -5.84
N LEU A 63 -6.84 7.47 -6.11
CA LEU A 63 -5.88 7.61 -7.21
C LEU A 63 -6.19 6.57 -8.29
N SER A 64 -6.43 7.03 -9.51
CA SER A 64 -6.47 6.16 -10.69
C SER A 64 -5.15 6.32 -11.44
N TYR A 65 -4.29 5.29 -11.40
CA TYR A 65 -2.99 5.30 -12.07
C TYR A 65 -2.86 4.07 -12.98
N SER A 66 -2.47 4.28 -14.22
CA SER A 66 -2.23 3.20 -15.21
C SER A 66 -1.06 3.49 -16.16
N TRP A 67 -0.26 4.53 -15.86
CA TRP A 67 0.64 5.16 -16.84
C TRP A 67 2.08 5.09 -16.35
N GLY A 68 2.91 4.25 -16.96
CA GLY A 68 4.33 4.14 -16.62
C GLY A 68 4.96 2.88 -17.21
N ASP A 69 6.27 2.77 -17.08
CA ASP A 69 7.00 1.57 -17.45
C ASP A 69 6.84 0.50 -16.36
N SER A 70 6.14 -0.59 -16.66
CA SER A 70 5.95 -1.73 -15.75
C SER A 70 7.11 -2.71 -15.75
N SER A 71 8.11 -2.53 -16.62
CA SER A 71 9.32 -3.35 -16.62
C SER A 71 10.28 -2.99 -15.49
N VAL A 72 10.10 -1.82 -14.88
CA VAL A 72 10.86 -1.35 -13.71
C VAL A 72 9.92 -1.24 -12.52
N LEU A 73 10.28 -1.92 -11.43
CA LEU A 73 9.56 -1.82 -10.16
C LEU A 73 10.41 -1.12 -9.11
N ARG A 74 9.74 -0.45 -8.19
CA ARG A 74 10.31 0.16 -6.98
C ARG A 74 9.72 -0.51 -5.76
N ASP A 75 10.56 -0.77 -4.78
CA ASP A 75 10.16 -1.45 -3.57
C ASP A 75 9.43 -0.50 -2.62
N VAL A 76 8.27 -0.92 -2.16
CA VAL A 76 7.54 -0.31 -1.04
C VAL A 76 7.20 -1.39 -0.02
N LEU A 77 7.21 -1.02 1.27
CA LEU A 77 6.87 -1.94 2.35
C LEU A 77 5.36 -1.83 2.65
N VAL A 78 4.60 -2.89 2.39
CA VAL A 78 3.16 -2.95 2.69
C VAL A 78 2.93 -4.04 3.73
N ASN A 79 2.38 -3.70 4.90
CA ASN A 79 2.18 -4.65 6.00
C ASN A 79 3.47 -5.42 6.36
N GLY A 80 4.63 -4.77 6.28
CA GLY A 80 5.93 -5.40 6.54
C GLY A 80 6.44 -6.31 5.42
N GLN A 81 5.78 -6.35 4.26
CA GLN A 81 6.21 -7.12 3.08
C GLN A 81 6.63 -6.20 1.95
N THR A 82 7.72 -6.54 1.27
CA THR A 82 8.20 -5.77 0.11
C THR A 82 7.33 -6.07 -1.10
N ILE A 83 6.77 -5.03 -1.70
CA ILE A 83 5.97 -5.09 -2.92
C ILE A 83 6.59 -4.18 -3.97
N GLY A 84 6.75 -4.70 -5.19
CA GLY A 84 7.18 -3.92 -6.33
C GLY A 84 6.03 -3.12 -6.92
N VAL A 85 6.15 -1.80 -6.92
CA VAL A 85 5.19 -0.88 -7.56
C VAL A 85 5.85 -0.13 -8.71
N THR A 86 5.04 0.40 -9.62
CA THR A 86 5.54 1.19 -10.74
C THR A 86 6.12 2.54 -10.23
N PRO A 87 7.12 3.12 -10.93
CA PRO A 87 7.81 4.32 -10.45
C PRO A 87 6.89 5.54 -10.25
N ASN A 88 5.83 5.65 -11.06
CA ASN A 88 4.82 6.70 -10.94
C ASN A 88 4.08 6.65 -9.60
N LEU A 89 3.67 5.45 -9.15
CA LEU A 89 2.99 5.24 -7.88
C LEU A 89 3.96 5.50 -6.74
N GLU A 90 5.18 4.98 -6.82
CA GLU A 90 6.21 5.24 -5.81
C GLU A 90 6.46 6.74 -5.64
N THR A 91 6.60 7.47 -6.75
CA THR A 91 6.80 8.93 -6.72
C THR A 91 5.59 9.63 -6.12
N PHE A 92 4.37 9.24 -6.50
CA PHE A 92 3.14 9.80 -5.93
C PHE A 92 3.09 9.59 -4.42
N LEU A 93 3.30 8.37 -3.96
CA LEU A 93 3.30 8.03 -2.53
C LEU A 93 4.36 8.85 -1.80
N ARG A 94 5.57 8.96 -2.33
CA ARG A 94 6.65 9.73 -1.72
C ARG A 94 6.29 11.20 -1.49
N HIS A 95 5.66 11.84 -2.47
CA HIS A 95 5.23 13.24 -2.37
C HIS A 95 4.02 13.43 -1.46
N ARG A 96 3.15 12.41 -1.37
CA ARG A 96 1.96 12.47 -0.51
C ARG A 96 2.26 12.13 0.95
N ARG A 97 3.38 11.44 1.19
CA ARG A 97 3.87 11.04 2.51
C ARG A 97 4.14 12.26 3.38
N GLU A 98 3.65 12.22 4.61
CA GLU A 98 4.04 13.20 5.63
C GLU A 98 5.48 12.94 6.07
N THR A 99 6.27 14.00 6.21
CA THR A 99 7.55 13.90 6.94
C THR A 99 7.24 13.92 8.43
N ASP A 100 7.92 13.09 9.22
CA ASP A 100 7.89 13.19 10.67
C ASP A 100 8.27 14.63 11.03
N LYS A 101 7.27 15.42 11.42
CA LYS A 101 7.54 16.73 11.99
C LYS A 101 8.25 16.41 13.29
N THR A 102 9.55 16.68 13.37
CA THR A 102 10.22 16.86 14.65
C THR A 102 9.37 17.85 15.44
N VAL A 103 8.61 17.33 16.41
CA VAL A 103 7.90 18.14 17.39
C VAL A 103 8.98 19.00 18.04
N THR A 104 9.05 20.26 17.62
CA THR A 104 9.91 21.28 18.23
C THR A 104 9.16 21.91 19.38
#